data_AF-A0A4Q6B4L4-F1
#
_entry.id   AF-A0A4Q6B4L4-F1
#
_cell.length_a   1.000
_cell.length_b   1.000
_cell.length_c   1.000
_cell.angle_alpha   90.00
_cell.angle_beta   90.00
_cell.angle_gamma   90.00
#
_symmetry.space_group_name_H-M   'P 1'
#
loop_
_entity.id
_entity.type
_entity.pdbx_description
1 polymer ?
#
loop_
_entity_poly.entity_id
_entity_poly.type
_entity_poly.pdbx_seq_one_letter_code
_entity_poly.pdbx_strand_id
1 'polypeptide(L)'
;MKRLQSAVFYPFLVVLACVGSFFPGETAWSKTVRYELKASEGSLNVSGKKTVDFALLVNGSLPAPTLEFNEGDDAEIAVTNNIADQEISIHWHGLLLPPEMDGVPYVNNPPIMPGTTYTFRFKLRQSGTYWYHTHSHVQEQKGIFGALIIHPKVKKIVADKEAVIVLGDWSDEDPHDILANLRKDGEYYLYKKNTVRSWAGAIEAGALSTYLHNEWTRMGGMDYSDVGYDAFIINGKRDSQLVEAKAGEKVRLRIVNASASSYFHVSLGDAPMKVVSADGIDIDPILAKDILIGMAETYDVIFEVPQQKNYEFRATAQDGTGAASTWIGKGDKVSVPDRPAVDLYASMDHMGMDHGSSGGSHEGMDHSQINHAAPEVDHAKMDHATMDHSKMDHSQHGSMPPDEANKIREVESLTVDELRAQTPTAFPKGTAFYDVKLVLDGDMERYIWHINGKTMAEDRTIVIK
;
A
#
# COMPACT_ATOMS: atom_id res chain seq x y z
N MET A 1 -45.49 -95.59 7.10
CA MET A 1 -46.86 -95.07 7.28
C MET A 1 -46.80 -93.77 8.06
N LYS A 2 -47.41 -92.69 7.52
CA LYS A 2 -47.83 -91.39 8.12
C LYS A 2 -46.82 -90.68 9.05
N ARG A 3 -46.18 -89.59 8.59
CA ARG A 3 -46.58 -88.17 8.74
C ARG A 3 -46.87 -87.76 10.19
N LEU A 4 -46.06 -86.85 10.73
CA LEU A 4 -46.37 -85.43 10.95
C LEU A 4 -45.13 -84.73 11.52
N GLN A 5 -44.75 -83.56 10.98
CA GLN A 5 -44.60 -82.33 11.76
C GLN A 5 -44.23 -81.14 10.84
N SER A 6 -45.22 -80.24 10.73
CA SER A 6 -45.16 -78.78 10.76
C SER A 6 -43.98 -78.04 10.09
N ALA A 7 -44.33 -77.31 9.04
CA ALA A 7 -43.59 -76.20 8.46
C ALA A 7 -43.73 -74.94 9.33
N VAL A 8 -42.65 -74.15 9.39
CA VAL A 8 -42.68 -72.71 9.69
C VAL A 8 -41.86 -72.01 8.61
N PHE A 9 -42.50 -71.04 7.95
CA PHE A 9 -41.98 -70.14 6.94
C PHE A 9 -41.22 -68.97 7.58
N TYR A 10 -40.13 -68.49 6.96
CA TYR A 10 -39.81 -67.06 6.85
C TYR A 10 -39.06 -66.80 5.52
N PRO A 11 -39.25 -65.62 4.87
CA PRO A 11 -39.09 -65.44 3.44
C PRO A 11 -37.70 -64.91 3.01
N PHE A 12 -37.47 -65.04 1.72
CA PHE A 12 -36.33 -64.60 0.91
C PHE A 12 -35.80 -63.19 1.24
N LEU A 13 -34.48 -63.11 1.46
CA LEU A 13 -33.70 -61.87 1.33
C LEU A 13 -32.99 -61.91 -0.04
N VAL A 14 -33.43 -61.07 -0.98
CA VAL A 14 -32.70 -60.83 -2.23
C VAL A 14 -31.65 -59.75 -1.94
N VAL A 15 -30.37 -60.14 -1.96
CA VAL A 15 -29.25 -59.20 -1.86
C VAL A 15 -28.98 -58.65 -3.26
N LEU A 16 -29.39 -57.39 -3.49
CA LEU A 16 -28.94 -56.61 -4.65
C LEU A 16 -27.53 -56.09 -4.35
N ALA A 17 -26.52 -56.62 -5.03
CA ALA A 17 -25.17 -56.08 -5.00
C ALA A 17 -25.11 -54.84 -5.91
N CYS A 18 -25.30 -53.64 -5.33
CA CYS A 18 -24.92 -52.40 -5.98
C CYS A 18 -23.39 -52.24 -5.87
N VAL A 19 -22.69 -52.48 -6.98
CA VAL A 19 -21.29 -52.04 -7.15
C VAL A 19 -21.32 -50.53 -7.29
N GLY A 20 -21.23 -49.83 -6.16
CA GLY A 20 -21.01 -48.39 -6.14
C GLY A 20 -19.57 -48.10 -6.54
N SER A 21 -19.37 -47.53 -7.72
CA SER A 21 -18.12 -46.87 -8.09
C SER A 21 -17.87 -45.72 -7.11
N PHE A 22 -17.00 -45.95 -6.13
CA PHE A 22 -16.40 -44.89 -5.32
C PHE A 22 -15.50 -44.06 -6.23
N PHE A 23 -16.03 -42.95 -6.76
CA PHE A 23 -15.18 -41.82 -7.09
C PHE A 23 -14.74 -41.21 -5.75
N PRO A 24 -13.44 -41.15 -5.42
CA PRO A 24 -13.00 -40.28 -4.37
C PRO A 24 -13.23 -38.86 -4.90
N GLY A 25 -14.39 -38.28 -4.57
CA GLY A 25 -14.51 -36.84 -4.60
C GLY A 25 -13.45 -36.32 -3.63
N GLU A 26 -12.50 -35.55 -4.16
CA GLU A 26 -11.66 -34.69 -3.33
C GLU A 26 -12.61 -33.80 -2.54
N THR A 27 -12.91 -34.21 -1.32
CA THR A 27 -13.52 -33.33 -0.34
C THR A 27 -12.42 -32.35 0.01
N ALA A 28 -12.44 -31.18 -0.64
CA ALA A 28 -11.59 -30.06 -0.29
C ALA A 28 -12.06 -29.53 1.08
N TRP A 29 -11.65 -30.22 2.15
CA TRP A 29 -11.73 -29.66 3.49
C TRP A 29 -10.80 -28.46 3.50
N SER A 30 -11.38 -27.29 3.76
CA SER A 30 -10.63 -26.06 4.01
C SER A 30 -9.54 -26.33 5.06
N LYS A 31 -8.27 -26.09 4.71
CA LYS A 31 -7.17 -26.26 5.65
C LYS A 31 -7.16 -25.08 6.60
N THR A 32 -7.26 -25.33 7.91
CA THR A 32 -7.00 -24.29 8.90
C THR A 32 -5.49 -24.09 9.06
N VAL A 33 -5.01 -22.89 8.78
CA VAL A 33 -3.60 -22.50 8.97
C VAL A 33 -3.51 -21.62 10.21
N ARG A 34 -2.61 -21.97 11.12
CA ARG A 34 -2.52 -21.39 12.46
C ARG A 34 -1.21 -20.64 12.67
N TYR A 35 -1.30 -19.44 13.21
CA TYR A 35 -0.14 -18.64 13.63
C TYR A 35 -0.31 -18.13 15.06
N GLU A 36 0.82 -18.00 15.77
CA GLU A 36 0.91 -17.27 17.04
C GLU A 36 1.85 -16.08 16.86
N LEU A 37 1.34 -14.88 17.15
CA LEU A 37 2.05 -13.62 17.12
C LEU A 37 2.13 -13.06 18.54
N LYS A 38 3.35 -12.79 19.01
CA LYS A 38 3.60 -12.24 20.34
C LYS A 38 4.24 -10.87 20.17
N ALA A 39 3.48 -9.82 20.45
CA ALA A 39 3.99 -8.47 20.46
C ALA A 39 4.75 -8.22 21.77
N SER A 40 5.93 -7.62 21.69
CA SER A 40 6.77 -7.30 22.85
C SER A 40 7.61 -6.05 22.56
N GLU A 41 8.04 -5.37 23.61
CA GLU A 41 9.05 -4.32 23.48
C GLU A 41 10.41 -4.94 23.12
N GLY A 42 11.25 -4.15 22.47
CA GLY A 42 12.60 -4.53 22.07
C GLY A 42 13.52 -3.32 22.01
N SER A 43 14.83 -3.59 22.14
CA SER A 43 15.85 -2.58 21.91
C SER A 43 16.57 -2.84 20.59
N LEU A 44 16.59 -1.85 19.70
CA LEU A 44 17.14 -1.97 18.34
C LEU A 44 18.04 -0.79 18.01
N ASN A 45 19.02 -1.01 17.14
CA ASN A 45 19.80 0.04 16.49
C ASN A 45 19.68 -0.12 14.97
N VAL A 46 18.58 0.39 14.42
CA VAL A 46 18.25 0.25 12.99
C VAL A 46 19.02 1.28 12.16
N SER A 47 19.19 2.51 12.67
CA SER A 47 19.93 3.57 11.96
C SER A 47 21.44 3.30 11.90
N GLY A 48 21.97 2.50 12.82
CA GLY A 48 23.39 2.30 13.07
C GLY A 48 24.00 3.37 13.99
N LYS A 49 23.23 4.38 14.40
CA LYS A 49 23.71 5.52 15.20
C LYS A 49 23.28 5.45 16.66
N LYS A 50 22.06 5.01 16.94
CA LYS A 50 21.46 5.03 18.28
C LYS A 50 20.66 3.75 18.53
N THR A 51 20.88 3.14 19.69
CA THR A 51 19.97 2.10 20.21
C THR A 51 18.77 2.77 20.85
N VAL A 52 17.57 2.40 20.41
CA VAL A 52 16.30 2.80 21.04
C VAL A 52 15.75 1.65 21.88
N ASP A 53 14.89 1.96 22.84
CA ASP A 53 14.22 1.01 23.74
C ASP A 53 12.69 0.98 23.60
N PHE A 54 12.11 1.88 22.77
CA PHE A 54 10.68 1.95 22.50
C PHE A 54 10.22 1.08 21.31
N ALA A 55 11.13 0.33 20.67
CA ALA A 55 10.79 -0.47 19.50
C ALA A 55 9.82 -1.59 19.88
N LEU A 56 8.91 -1.92 18.98
CA LEU A 56 7.93 -3.00 19.15
C LEU A 56 8.23 -4.10 18.14
N LEU A 57 8.28 -5.32 18.64
CA LEU A 57 8.63 -6.52 17.88
C LEU A 57 7.47 -7.50 17.91
N VAL A 58 7.27 -8.22 16.82
CA VAL A 58 6.39 -9.39 16.80
C VAL A 58 7.25 -10.63 16.66
N ASN A 59 7.14 -11.56 17.59
CA ASN A 59 8.00 -12.76 17.67
C ASN A 59 9.51 -12.43 17.63
N GLY A 60 9.89 -11.27 18.16
CA GLY A 60 11.28 -10.83 18.26
C GLY A 60 11.91 -10.32 16.95
N SER A 61 11.12 -10.02 15.91
CA SER A 61 11.63 -9.52 14.63
C SER A 61 11.03 -8.19 14.19
N LEU A 62 11.82 -7.44 13.42
CA LEU A 62 11.44 -6.27 12.62
C LEU A 62 11.94 -6.49 11.18
N PRO A 63 11.07 -6.55 10.16
CA PRO A 63 9.61 -6.59 10.26
C PRO A 63 9.12 -7.83 11.04
N ALA A 64 7.84 -7.82 11.40
CA ALA A 64 7.14 -8.98 11.90
C ALA A 64 7.19 -10.14 10.87
N PRO A 65 7.05 -11.41 11.31
CA PRO A 65 7.16 -12.56 10.42
C PRO A 65 6.20 -12.51 9.23
N THR A 66 6.66 -12.92 8.05
CA THR A 66 5.77 -13.09 6.91
C THR A 66 4.79 -14.24 7.18
N LEU A 67 3.50 -13.97 7.01
CA LEU A 67 2.45 -14.98 7.07
C LEU A 67 2.15 -15.49 5.67
N GLU A 68 2.06 -16.81 5.50
CA GLU A 68 1.81 -17.43 4.21
C GLU A 68 0.61 -18.36 4.28
N PHE A 69 -0.29 -18.19 3.33
CA PHE A 69 -1.52 -18.95 3.20
C PHE A 69 -1.78 -19.33 1.75
N ASN A 70 -2.75 -20.20 1.52
CA ASN A 70 -3.33 -20.43 0.21
C ASN A 70 -4.74 -19.86 0.18
N GLU A 71 -5.16 -19.39 -1.00
CA GLU A 71 -6.54 -18.99 -1.24
C GLU A 71 -7.47 -20.17 -0.90
N GLY A 72 -8.47 -19.91 -0.08
CA GLY A 72 -9.38 -20.92 0.44
C GLY A 72 -8.99 -21.53 1.78
N ASP A 73 -7.84 -21.20 2.36
CA ASP A 73 -7.52 -21.59 3.75
C ASP A 73 -8.44 -20.87 4.75
N ASP A 74 -8.65 -21.47 5.93
CA ASP A 74 -9.18 -20.77 7.10
C ASP A 74 -8.00 -20.27 7.94
N ALA A 75 -7.85 -18.94 8.05
CA ALA A 75 -6.81 -18.34 8.87
C ALA A 75 -7.24 -18.34 10.34
N GLU A 76 -6.37 -18.80 11.22
CA GLU A 76 -6.52 -18.68 12.67
C GLU A 76 -5.23 -18.10 13.26
N ILE A 77 -5.29 -16.85 13.72
CA ILE A 77 -4.10 -16.10 14.14
C ILE A 77 -4.31 -15.61 15.57
N ALA A 78 -3.54 -16.15 16.52
CA ALA A 78 -3.55 -15.73 17.92
C ALA A 78 -2.52 -14.63 18.14
N VAL A 79 -2.99 -13.45 18.55
CA VAL A 79 -2.15 -12.30 18.83
C VAL A 79 -2.14 -12.05 20.34
N THR A 80 -0.97 -12.18 20.96
CA THR A 80 -0.75 -11.93 22.38
C THR A 80 0.01 -10.64 22.57
N ASN A 81 -0.52 -9.77 23.42
CA ASN A 81 0.13 -8.52 23.82
C ASN A 81 0.97 -8.73 25.08
N ASN A 82 2.30 -8.71 24.96
CA ASN A 82 3.23 -8.76 26.10
C ASN A 82 3.88 -7.40 26.41
N ILE A 83 3.33 -6.30 25.89
CA ILE A 83 3.83 -4.95 26.17
C ILE A 83 3.16 -4.48 27.47
N ALA A 84 3.97 -4.11 28.46
CA ALA A 84 3.46 -3.54 29.70
C ALA A 84 2.82 -2.19 29.36
N ASP A 85 1.54 -2.03 29.68
CA ASP A 85 0.86 -0.72 29.72
C ASP A 85 0.44 -0.11 28.37
N GLN A 86 0.63 -0.82 27.26
CA GLN A 86 0.12 -0.39 25.94
C GLN A 86 -0.87 -1.40 25.40
N GLU A 87 -2.04 -0.94 24.97
CA GLU A 87 -2.91 -1.74 24.11
C GLU A 87 -2.28 -1.90 22.72
N ILE A 88 -2.66 -2.96 22.00
CA ILE A 88 -2.32 -3.12 20.59
C ILE A 88 -3.56 -3.51 19.81
N SER A 89 -3.45 -3.43 18.49
CA SER A 89 -4.36 -4.04 17.55
C SER A 89 -3.55 -4.63 16.39
N ILE A 90 -4.18 -5.44 15.55
CA ILE A 90 -3.58 -5.91 14.29
C ILE A 90 -4.66 -5.83 13.23
N HIS A 91 -4.46 -4.95 12.25
CA HIS A 91 -5.25 -4.85 11.04
C HIS A 91 -4.62 -5.66 9.91
N TRP A 92 -5.48 -6.24 9.06
CA TRP A 92 -5.09 -7.09 7.94
C TRP A 92 -5.32 -6.36 6.62
N HIS A 93 -4.31 -5.56 6.24
CA HIS A 93 -4.42 -4.59 5.16
C HIS A 93 -4.83 -5.24 3.83
N GLY A 94 -5.92 -4.74 3.24
CA GLY A 94 -6.45 -5.17 1.94
C GLY A 94 -7.24 -6.48 1.95
N LEU A 95 -7.40 -7.14 3.11
CA LEU A 95 -8.17 -8.39 3.17
C LEU A 95 -9.68 -8.15 3.25
N LEU A 96 -10.43 -9.00 2.56
CA LEU A 96 -11.89 -9.01 2.54
C LEU A 96 -12.41 -9.97 3.61
N LEU A 97 -12.73 -9.43 4.79
CA LEU A 97 -13.03 -10.21 5.99
C LEU A 97 -14.28 -9.68 6.72
N PRO A 98 -14.87 -10.45 7.66
CA PRO A 98 -15.94 -9.96 8.51
C PRO A 98 -15.47 -8.74 9.32
N PRO A 99 -16.33 -7.71 9.54
CA PRO A 99 -15.94 -6.49 10.23
C PRO A 99 -15.31 -6.74 11.60
N GLU A 100 -15.77 -7.77 12.34
CA GLU A 100 -15.29 -8.10 13.68
C GLU A 100 -13.91 -8.77 13.69
N MET A 101 -13.32 -9.01 12.52
CA MET A 101 -11.99 -9.62 12.35
C MET A 101 -10.99 -8.65 11.72
N ASP A 102 -11.39 -7.41 11.50
CA ASP A 102 -10.62 -6.41 10.75
C ASP A 102 -9.51 -5.77 11.58
N GLY A 103 -9.70 -5.71 12.90
CA GLY A 103 -8.67 -5.33 13.84
C GLY A 103 -8.49 -3.82 14.02
N VAL A 104 -9.50 -3.00 13.72
CA VAL A 104 -9.46 -1.55 13.97
C VAL A 104 -10.06 -1.26 15.36
N PRO A 105 -9.22 -0.85 16.34
CA PRO A 105 -9.66 -0.67 17.71
C PRO A 105 -10.70 0.46 17.80
N TYR A 106 -11.72 0.29 18.66
CA TYR A 106 -12.80 1.25 18.90
C TYR A 106 -13.72 1.56 17.71
N VAL A 107 -13.54 0.87 16.57
CA VAL A 107 -14.43 0.94 15.41
C VAL A 107 -15.18 -0.38 15.25
N ASN A 108 -14.46 -1.46 14.97
CA ASN A 108 -15.03 -2.78 14.71
C ASN A 108 -14.39 -3.90 15.54
N ASN A 109 -13.27 -3.62 16.22
CA ASN A 109 -12.59 -4.56 17.10
C ASN A 109 -12.30 -3.94 18.48
N PRO A 110 -12.32 -4.75 19.56
CA PRO A 110 -11.77 -4.32 20.83
C PRO A 110 -10.23 -4.29 20.77
N PRO A 111 -9.56 -3.37 21.48
CA PRO A 111 -8.11 -3.40 21.64
C PRO A 111 -7.66 -4.67 22.38
N ILE A 112 -6.46 -5.16 22.07
CA ILE A 112 -5.82 -6.26 22.76
C ILE A 112 -5.03 -5.68 23.95
N MET A 113 -5.57 -5.83 25.15
CA MET A 113 -4.98 -5.27 26.37
C MET A 113 -3.69 -6.00 26.78
N PRO A 114 -2.78 -5.35 27.55
CA PRO A 114 -1.60 -5.99 28.11
C PRO A 114 -1.88 -7.34 28.78
N GLY A 115 -1.08 -8.35 28.47
CA GLY A 115 -1.17 -9.71 29.01
C GLY A 115 -2.33 -10.54 28.44
N THR A 116 -3.07 -10.03 27.46
CA THR A 116 -4.21 -10.74 26.86
C THR A 116 -3.90 -11.24 25.44
N THR A 117 -4.72 -12.20 24.99
CA THR A 117 -4.66 -12.75 23.64
C THR A 117 -6.01 -12.56 22.96
N TYR A 118 -5.99 -12.05 21.73
CA TYR A 118 -7.14 -12.08 20.83
C TYR A 118 -6.85 -13.02 19.67
N THR A 119 -7.86 -13.77 19.22
CA THR A 119 -7.67 -14.72 18.12
C THR A 119 -8.56 -14.38 16.94
N PHE A 120 -7.94 -14.05 15.82
CA PHE A 120 -8.61 -13.75 14.56
C PHE A 120 -8.95 -15.04 13.83
N ARG A 121 -10.15 -15.11 13.24
CA ARG A 121 -10.65 -16.25 12.45
C ARG A 121 -11.39 -15.76 11.23
N PHE A 122 -10.83 -16.03 10.06
CA PHE A 122 -11.49 -15.64 8.81
C PHE A 122 -11.11 -16.55 7.66
N LYS A 123 -12.02 -16.63 6.69
CA LYS A 123 -11.82 -17.37 5.45
C LYS A 123 -11.02 -16.52 4.47
N LEU A 124 -9.95 -17.08 3.91
CA LEU A 124 -9.21 -16.44 2.83
C LEU A 124 -9.91 -16.70 1.49
N ARG A 125 -10.48 -15.65 0.90
CA ARG A 125 -11.26 -15.71 -0.35
C ARG A 125 -10.65 -14.92 -1.51
N GLN A 126 -9.44 -14.42 -1.30
CA GLN A 126 -8.64 -13.72 -2.30
C GLN A 126 -7.22 -14.30 -2.30
N SER A 127 -6.41 -13.87 -3.25
CA SER A 127 -4.99 -14.18 -3.34
C SER A 127 -4.20 -12.90 -3.60
N GLY A 128 -2.88 -12.92 -3.46
CA GLY A 128 -2.03 -11.76 -3.71
C GLY A 128 -1.04 -11.45 -2.59
N THR A 129 -0.43 -10.27 -2.69
CA THR A 129 0.51 -9.73 -1.71
C THR A 129 -0.22 -8.68 -0.86
N TYR A 130 -0.29 -8.95 0.43
CA TYR A 130 -0.90 -8.09 1.44
C TYR A 130 0.07 -7.93 2.60
N TRP A 131 -0.37 -7.25 3.65
CA TRP A 131 0.40 -7.05 4.85
C TRP A 131 -0.51 -6.87 6.05
N TYR A 132 0.07 -6.85 7.24
CA TYR A 132 -0.63 -6.62 8.48
C TYR A 132 0.20 -5.67 9.34
N HIS A 133 -0.49 -4.84 10.10
CA HIS A 133 0.16 -3.85 10.96
C HIS A 133 -0.75 -3.50 12.13
N THR A 134 -0.19 -2.88 13.15
CA THR A 134 -1.01 -2.30 14.22
C THR A 134 -1.81 -1.11 13.71
N HIS A 135 -3.04 -0.98 14.18
CA HIS A 135 -3.91 0.17 13.95
C HIS A 135 -4.11 0.98 15.25
N SER A 136 -3.22 0.78 16.23
CA SER A 136 -3.23 1.48 17.52
C SER A 136 -2.15 2.56 17.54
N HIS A 137 -2.58 3.81 17.75
CA HIS A 137 -1.69 4.98 17.91
C HIS A 137 -0.66 5.10 16.76
N VAL A 138 0.62 5.24 17.11
CA VAL A 138 1.77 5.38 16.21
C VAL A 138 2.68 4.13 16.27
N GLN A 139 2.13 2.99 16.69
CA GLN A 139 2.90 1.78 16.96
C GLN A 139 3.45 1.10 15.68
N GLU A 140 2.86 1.40 14.51
CA GLU A 140 3.36 0.89 13.23
C GLU A 140 4.80 1.37 13.01
N GLN A 141 5.05 2.67 13.20
CA GLN A 141 6.37 3.28 13.12
C GLN A 141 7.35 2.73 14.18
N LYS A 142 6.84 2.13 15.27
CA LYS A 142 7.66 1.43 16.28
C LYS A 142 8.08 0.02 15.87
N GLY A 143 7.43 -0.57 14.85
CA GLY A 143 7.86 -1.84 14.26
C GLY A 143 6.82 -2.95 14.14
N ILE A 144 5.54 -2.71 14.50
CA ILE A 144 4.49 -3.73 14.36
C ILE A 144 3.90 -3.68 12.94
N PHE A 145 4.61 -4.28 11.99
CA PHE A 145 4.14 -4.54 10.63
C PHE A 145 4.84 -5.76 10.02
N GLY A 146 4.16 -6.50 9.16
CA GLY A 146 4.71 -7.66 8.45
C GLY A 146 3.93 -8.02 7.20
N ALA A 147 4.54 -8.77 6.29
CA ALA A 147 3.88 -9.18 5.05
C ALA A 147 2.92 -10.36 5.26
N LEU A 148 1.86 -10.42 4.44
CA LEU A 148 0.89 -11.50 4.40
C LEU A 148 0.69 -11.93 2.93
N ILE A 149 1.15 -13.12 2.59
CA ILE A 149 1.10 -13.64 1.22
C ILE A 149 0.02 -14.71 1.14
N ILE A 150 -0.89 -14.57 0.17
CA ILE A 150 -1.90 -15.58 -0.12
C ILE A 150 -1.66 -16.12 -1.51
N HIS A 151 -1.20 -17.37 -1.59
CA HIS A 151 -0.94 -18.05 -2.84
C HIS A 151 -2.25 -18.39 -3.56
N PRO A 152 -2.39 -18.09 -4.87
CA PRO A 152 -3.62 -18.37 -5.61
C PRO A 152 -3.84 -19.87 -5.76
N LYS A 153 -5.12 -20.31 -5.78
CA LYS A 153 -5.45 -21.71 -6.10
C LYS A 153 -4.93 -22.14 -7.48
N VAL A 154 -4.94 -21.22 -8.43
CA VAL A 154 -4.45 -21.42 -9.79
C VAL A 154 -3.29 -20.47 -10.05
N LYS A 155 -2.07 -21.01 -10.15
CA LYS A 155 -0.87 -20.21 -10.40
C LYS A 155 -0.84 -19.72 -11.85
N LYS A 156 -1.12 -18.43 -12.06
CA LYS A 156 -1.04 -17.75 -13.36
C LYS A 156 0.34 -17.13 -13.62
N ILE A 157 0.92 -16.51 -12.59
CA ILE A 157 2.24 -15.89 -12.64
C ILE A 157 3.29 -16.95 -12.29
N VAL A 158 4.20 -17.22 -13.23
CA VAL A 158 5.27 -18.21 -13.07
C VAL A 158 6.60 -17.49 -12.85
N ALA A 159 7.30 -17.89 -11.78
CA ALA A 159 8.64 -17.46 -11.43
C ALA A 159 9.41 -18.64 -10.84
N ASP A 160 10.73 -18.65 -11.02
CA ASP A 160 11.62 -19.69 -10.50
C ASP A 160 11.87 -19.51 -9.00
N LYS A 161 11.86 -18.25 -8.54
CA LYS A 161 12.05 -17.85 -7.14
C LYS A 161 11.06 -16.76 -6.77
N GLU A 162 10.70 -16.70 -5.49
CA GLU A 162 9.89 -15.61 -4.94
C GLU A 162 10.63 -15.03 -3.72
N ALA A 163 10.58 -13.72 -3.56
CA ALA A 163 11.12 -13.01 -2.42
C ALA A 163 10.19 -11.87 -2.01
N VAL A 164 10.06 -11.64 -0.70
CA VAL A 164 9.24 -10.58 -0.13
C VAL A 164 10.14 -9.42 0.26
N ILE A 165 9.70 -8.20 -0.07
CA ILE A 165 10.36 -6.93 0.21
C ILE A 165 9.37 -6.10 1.02
N VAL A 166 9.68 -5.85 2.29
CA VAL A 166 8.94 -4.92 3.15
C VAL A 166 9.77 -3.67 3.32
N LEU A 167 9.30 -2.57 2.73
CA LEU A 167 9.89 -1.25 2.87
C LEU A 167 9.44 -0.62 4.18
N GLY A 168 10.32 0.13 4.83
CA GLY A 168 9.99 0.89 6.02
C GLY A 168 10.86 2.12 6.17
N ASP A 169 10.34 3.09 6.90
CA ASP A 169 11.07 4.26 7.38
C ASP A 169 11.34 4.10 8.88
N TRP A 170 12.46 4.62 9.36
CA TRP A 170 12.88 4.47 10.74
C TRP A 170 13.40 5.76 11.32
N SER A 171 12.92 6.11 12.51
CA SER A 171 13.46 7.21 13.30
C SER A 171 13.98 6.74 14.66
N ASP A 172 15.05 7.37 15.12
CA ASP A 172 15.60 7.17 16.45
C ASP A 172 14.90 8.05 17.52
N GLU A 173 13.85 8.78 17.13
CA GLU A 173 12.90 9.53 17.98
C GLU A 173 11.65 8.69 18.24
N ASP A 174 11.07 8.75 19.46
CA ASP A 174 9.79 8.06 19.70
C ASP A 174 8.72 8.69 18.80
N PRO A 175 7.93 7.89 18.07
CA PRO A 175 6.84 8.39 17.23
C PRO A 175 5.85 9.35 17.89
N HIS A 176 5.65 9.27 19.22
CA HIS A 176 4.83 10.26 19.93
C HIS A 176 5.50 11.63 20.02
N ASP A 177 6.82 11.68 20.14
CA ASP A 177 7.58 12.93 20.10
C ASP A 177 7.54 13.52 18.69
N ILE A 178 7.63 12.69 17.66
CA ILE A 178 7.47 13.12 16.26
C ILE A 178 6.12 13.79 16.06
N LEU A 179 5.04 13.11 16.45
CA LEU A 179 3.69 13.67 16.36
C LEU A 179 3.53 14.95 17.19
N ALA A 180 4.17 15.04 18.36
CA ALA A 180 4.16 16.24 19.19
C ALA A 180 4.92 17.41 18.54
N ASN A 181 6.02 17.14 17.83
CA ASN A 181 6.79 18.16 17.11
C ASN A 181 6.02 18.67 15.90
N LEU A 182 5.44 17.79 15.08
CA LEU A 182 4.62 18.15 13.92
C LEU A 182 3.43 19.06 14.30
N ARG A 183 2.83 18.83 15.48
CA ARG A 183 1.74 19.67 16.00
C ARG A 183 2.19 21.05 16.50
N LYS A 184 3.46 21.22 16.84
CA LYS A 184 4.01 22.50 17.33
C LYS A 184 4.50 23.36 16.19
N ASP A 185 5.25 22.78 15.26
CA ASP A 185 5.93 23.49 14.19
C ASP A 185 6.21 22.55 13.02
N GLY A 186 5.67 22.88 11.83
CA GLY A 186 5.90 22.12 10.61
C GLY A 186 7.34 22.20 10.10
N GLU A 187 8.12 23.20 10.53
CA GLU A 187 9.49 23.41 10.05
C GLU A 187 10.54 22.60 10.83
N TYR A 188 10.18 21.99 11.96
CA TYR A 188 11.12 21.30 12.85
C TYR A 188 11.99 20.27 12.12
N TYR A 189 11.37 19.48 11.23
CA TYR A 189 12.06 18.42 10.50
C TYR A 189 12.82 18.89 9.26
N LEU A 190 12.65 20.14 8.81
CA LEU A 190 13.44 20.70 7.71
C LEU A 190 14.93 20.70 8.04
N TYR A 191 15.28 21.00 9.29
CA TYR A 191 16.68 20.95 9.74
C TYR A 191 17.24 19.53 9.69
N LYS A 192 16.47 18.54 10.16
CA LYS A 192 16.90 17.14 10.19
C LYS A 192 17.08 16.57 8.78
N LYS A 193 16.23 16.97 7.84
CA LYS A 193 16.32 16.59 6.42
C LYS A 193 17.34 17.40 5.62
N ASN A 194 17.90 18.46 6.22
CA ASN A 194 18.76 19.43 5.53
C ASN A 194 18.06 20.08 4.31
N THR A 195 16.77 20.39 4.45
CA THR A 195 15.93 21.00 3.41
C THR A 195 15.53 22.45 3.72
N VAL A 196 16.20 23.07 4.70
CA VAL A 196 16.01 24.49 5.03
C VAL A 196 16.43 25.35 3.85
N ARG A 197 15.50 26.17 3.35
CA ARG A 197 15.74 27.12 2.26
C ARG A 197 16.39 28.41 2.79
N SER A 198 17.16 29.09 1.94
CA SER A 198 17.77 30.37 2.29
C SER A 198 17.72 31.36 1.12
N TRP A 199 17.87 32.66 1.41
CA TRP A 199 17.95 33.70 0.38
C TRP A 199 19.15 33.49 -0.55
N ALA A 200 20.29 33.07 0.01
CA ALA A 200 21.49 32.78 -0.79
C ALA A 200 21.26 31.60 -1.73
N GLY A 201 20.66 30.51 -1.24
CA GLY A 201 20.31 29.36 -2.07
C GLY A 201 19.27 29.69 -3.14
N ALA A 202 18.29 30.55 -2.83
CA ALA A 202 17.31 31.02 -3.81
C ALA A 202 17.96 31.89 -4.91
N ILE A 203 18.98 32.69 -4.58
CA ILE A 203 19.74 33.46 -5.57
C ILE A 203 20.57 32.53 -6.46
N GLU A 204 21.26 31.55 -5.86
CA GLU A 204 22.07 30.57 -6.59
C GLU A 204 21.22 29.71 -7.54
N ALA A 205 20.02 29.33 -7.10
CA ALA A 205 19.04 28.61 -7.91
C ALA A 205 18.29 29.49 -8.93
N GLY A 206 18.50 30.81 -8.94
CA GLY A 206 17.77 31.74 -9.82
C GLY A 206 16.28 31.89 -9.49
N ALA A 207 15.86 31.48 -8.29
CA ALA A 207 14.48 31.35 -7.86
C ALA A 207 14.08 32.38 -6.77
N LEU A 208 14.82 33.48 -6.62
CA LEU A 208 14.58 34.48 -5.56
C LEU A 208 13.15 35.03 -5.55
N SER A 209 12.56 35.29 -6.73
CA SER A 209 11.18 35.80 -6.82
C SER A 209 10.17 34.78 -6.30
N THR A 210 10.28 33.52 -6.74
CA THR A 210 9.45 32.40 -6.27
C THR A 210 9.59 32.21 -4.76
N TYR A 211 10.83 32.24 -4.26
CA TYR A 211 11.10 32.12 -2.85
C TYR A 211 10.43 33.23 -2.04
N LEU A 212 10.58 34.50 -2.44
CA LEU A 212 9.94 35.62 -1.73
C LEU A 212 8.41 35.57 -1.81
N HIS A 213 7.85 35.09 -2.92
CA HIS A 213 6.41 34.88 -3.05
C HIS A 213 5.91 33.81 -2.08
N ASN A 214 6.60 32.68 -2.00
CA ASN A 214 6.32 31.58 -1.08
C ASN A 214 6.36 32.04 0.39
N GLU A 215 7.38 32.79 0.78
CA GLU A 215 7.48 33.36 2.13
C GLU A 215 6.34 34.34 2.42
N TRP A 216 5.90 35.15 1.44
CA TRP A 216 4.78 36.06 1.58
C TRP A 216 3.44 35.34 1.75
N THR A 217 3.20 34.28 0.98
CA THR A 217 1.97 33.46 1.07
C THR A 217 2.02 32.44 2.21
N ARG A 218 3.14 32.35 2.93
CA ARG A 218 3.42 31.31 3.94
C ARG A 218 3.26 29.90 3.36
N MET A 219 3.53 29.74 2.07
CA MET A 219 3.65 28.44 1.43
C MET A 219 5.13 28.04 1.53
N GLY A 220 5.42 26.90 2.14
CA GLY A 220 6.77 26.41 2.33
C GLY A 220 7.51 26.09 1.01
N GLY A 221 8.63 25.39 1.14
CA GLY A 221 9.32 24.78 -0.01
C GLY A 221 8.54 23.65 -0.62
N MET A 222 9.02 23.17 -1.76
CA MET A 222 8.70 21.82 -2.19
C MET A 222 9.31 20.87 -1.15
N ASP A 223 8.47 20.27 -0.34
CA ASP A 223 8.84 19.31 0.70
C ASP A 223 7.88 18.12 0.62
N TYR A 224 8.43 16.93 0.32
CA TYR A 224 7.62 15.74 0.02
C TYR A 224 7.29 14.89 1.26
N SER A 225 7.95 15.14 2.39
CA SER A 225 7.77 14.38 3.63
C SER A 225 7.75 15.33 4.82
N ASP A 226 6.83 15.19 5.77
CA ASP A 226 6.83 16.05 6.96
C ASP A 226 7.85 15.61 8.02
N VAL A 227 8.40 14.40 7.91
CA VAL A 227 9.23 13.77 8.96
C VAL A 227 10.65 13.54 8.46
N GLY A 228 11.64 13.88 9.31
CA GLY A 228 13.04 13.55 9.07
C GLY A 228 13.39 12.17 9.64
N TYR A 229 13.54 11.18 8.77
CA TYR A 229 13.90 9.81 9.16
C TYR A 229 15.42 9.62 9.29
N ASP A 230 15.84 8.71 10.17
CA ASP A 230 17.25 8.41 10.45
C ASP A 230 17.79 7.26 9.57
N ALA A 231 16.89 6.39 9.10
CA ALA A 231 17.18 5.35 8.14
C ALA A 231 15.93 4.92 7.37
N PHE A 232 16.19 4.36 6.19
CA PHE A 232 15.21 3.59 5.43
C PHE A 232 15.66 2.13 5.41
N ILE A 233 14.70 1.21 5.38
CA ILE A 233 14.97 -0.23 5.51
C ILE A 233 14.19 -1.07 4.50
N ILE A 234 14.83 -2.16 4.08
CA ILE A 234 14.20 -3.28 3.39
C ILE A 234 14.36 -4.51 4.30
N ASN A 235 13.25 -5.13 4.68
CA ASN A 235 13.24 -6.29 5.57
C ASN A 235 14.07 -6.06 6.86
N GLY A 236 13.95 -4.87 7.45
CA GLY A 236 14.63 -4.51 8.70
C GLY A 236 16.10 -4.09 8.55
N LYS A 237 16.62 -4.01 7.32
CA LYS A 237 18.04 -3.72 7.05
C LYS A 237 18.22 -2.64 5.99
N ARG A 238 19.32 -1.88 6.11
CA ARG A 238 19.68 -0.83 5.14
C ARG A 238 20.35 -1.37 3.87
N ASP A 239 21.13 -2.44 4.01
CA ASP A 239 21.76 -3.19 2.91
C ASP A 239 21.74 -4.69 3.26
N SER A 240 21.24 -5.55 2.36
CA SER A 240 21.24 -6.99 2.58
C SER A 240 21.16 -7.80 1.29
N GLN A 241 21.65 -9.05 1.29
CA GLN A 241 21.37 -10.00 0.22
C GLN A 241 19.92 -10.50 0.35
N LEU A 242 19.09 -10.34 -0.69
CA LEU A 242 17.72 -10.82 -0.71
C LEU A 242 17.65 -12.29 -1.12
N VAL A 243 18.15 -12.58 -2.31
CA VAL A 243 18.01 -13.90 -2.94
C VAL A 243 19.15 -14.15 -3.92
N GLU A 244 19.75 -15.34 -3.86
CA GLU A 244 20.69 -15.78 -4.89
C GLU A 244 19.93 -16.34 -6.10
N ALA A 245 20.24 -15.81 -7.28
CA ALA A 245 19.66 -16.23 -8.56
C ALA A 245 20.73 -16.27 -9.67
N LYS A 246 20.50 -17.10 -10.69
CA LYS A 246 21.35 -17.26 -11.86
C LYS A 246 20.82 -16.45 -13.03
N ALA A 247 21.69 -16.17 -14.01
CA ALA A 247 21.26 -15.56 -15.27
C ALA A 247 20.11 -16.36 -15.91
N GLY A 248 19.06 -15.65 -16.34
CA GLY A 248 17.83 -16.19 -16.93
C GLY A 248 16.78 -16.67 -15.92
N GLU A 249 17.08 -16.77 -14.62
CA GLU A 249 16.06 -17.08 -13.62
C GLU A 249 15.12 -15.88 -13.41
N LYS A 250 13.83 -16.16 -13.31
CA LYS A 250 12.77 -15.20 -13.01
C LYS A 250 12.52 -15.16 -11.52
N VAL A 251 12.75 -14.02 -10.91
CA VAL A 251 12.50 -13.75 -9.50
C VAL A 251 11.24 -12.89 -9.39
N ARG A 252 10.20 -13.39 -8.70
CA ARG A 252 9.06 -12.57 -8.29
C ARG A 252 9.41 -11.83 -7.01
N LEU A 253 9.40 -10.51 -7.06
CA LEU A 253 9.55 -9.64 -5.90
C LEU A 253 8.16 -9.17 -5.49
N ARG A 254 7.81 -9.41 -4.23
CA ARG A 254 6.53 -9.01 -3.62
C ARG A 254 6.79 -7.84 -2.70
N ILE A 255 6.49 -6.64 -3.16
CA ILE A 255 6.88 -5.38 -2.54
C ILE A 255 5.71 -4.85 -1.73
N VAL A 256 5.97 -4.52 -0.48
CA VAL A 256 5.03 -3.89 0.45
C VAL A 256 5.67 -2.61 0.96
N ASN A 257 4.98 -1.47 0.83
CA ASN A 257 5.40 -0.26 1.53
C ASN A 257 4.70 -0.16 2.90
N ALA A 258 5.41 -0.58 3.95
CA ALA A 258 4.94 -0.53 5.34
C ALA A 258 5.56 0.65 6.11
N SER A 259 5.91 1.72 5.40
CA SER A 259 6.46 2.93 5.99
C SER A 259 5.34 3.83 6.54
N ALA A 260 5.64 4.58 7.58
CA ALA A 260 4.65 5.41 8.24
C ALA A 260 4.30 6.68 7.43
N SER A 261 5.28 7.26 6.72
CA SER A 261 5.02 8.47 5.91
C SER A 261 5.98 8.66 4.73
N SER A 262 6.51 7.57 4.15
CA SER A 262 7.48 7.65 3.06
C SER A 262 6.99 7.02 1.75
N TYR A 263 6.99 7.81 0.68
CA TYR A 263 6.95 7.29 -0.67
C TYR A 263 8.35 6.83 -1.08
N PHE A 264 8.44 5.73 -1.82
CA PHE A 264 9.71 5.24 -2.36
C PHE A 264 9.66 5.16 -3.87
N HIS A 265 10.74 5.60 -4.50
CA HIS A 265 11.08 5.17 -5.85
C HIS A 265 11.84 3.85 -5.77
N VAL A 266 11.23 2.78 -6.27
CA VAL A 266 11.86 1.46 -6.35
C VAL A 266 12.32 1.16 -7.77
N SER A 267 13.56 0.69 -7.91
CA SER A 267 14.16 0.39 -9.22
C SER A 267 15.26 -0.68 -9.14
N LEU A 268 15.58 -1.25 -10.30
CA LEU A 268 16.70 -2.18 -10.53
C LEU A 268 17.76 -1.56 -11.47
N GLY A 269 17.89 -0.23 -11.44
CA GLY A 269 18.73 0.55 -12.36
C GLY A 269 18.11 0.56 -13.76
N ASP A 270 18.93 0.32 -14.79
CA ASP A 270 18.48 0.33 -16.18
C ASP A 270 17.61 -0.89 -16.55
N ALA A 271 17.51 -1.89 -15.68
CA ALA A 271 16.73 -3.10 -15.95
C ALA A 271 15.24 -2.85 -15.63
N PRO A 272 14.32 -2.94 -16.61
CA PRO A 272 12.91 -2.76 -16.34
C PRO A 272 12.34 -3.92 -15.52
N MET A 273 11.47 -3.58 -14.58
CA MET A 273 10.67 -4.51 -13.79
C MET A 273 9.38 -4.81 -14.54
N LYS A 274 9.04 -6.10 -14.71
CA LYS A 274 7.73 -6.47 -15.24
C LYS A 274 6.71 -6.51 -14.12
N VAL A 275 5.91 -5.45 -13.97
CA VAL A 275 4.84 -5.34 -12.99
C VAL A 275 3.68 -6.23 -13.40
N VAL A 276 3.21 -7.07 -12.47
CA VAL A 276 2.20 -8.11 -12.74
C VAL A 276 1.03 -8.09 -11.75
N SER A 277 1.18 -7.42 -10.61
CA SER A 277 0.09 -7.20 -9.65
C SER A 277 0.26 -5.87 -8.94
N ALA A 278 -0.87 -5.25 -8.60
CA ALA A 278 -0.98 -4.10 -7.70
C ALA A 278 -2.08 -4.40 -6.66
N ASP A 279 -1.81 -4.16 -5.38
CA ASP A 279 -2.72 -4.36 -4.23
C ASP A 279 -3.38 -5.75 -4.19
N GLY A 280 -2.59 -6.77 -4.53
CA GLY A 280 -3.02 -8.16 -4.54
C GLY A 280 -3.90 -8.56 -5.74
N ILE A 281 -4.16 -7.65 -6.68
CA ILE A 281 -4.90 -7.92 -7.91
C ILE A 281 -3.94 -8.08 -9.07
N ASP A 282 -4.07 -9.17 -9.85
CA ASP A 282 -3.30 -9.35 -11.08
C ASP A 282 -3.72 -8.29 -12.12
N ILE A 283 -2.74 -7.60 -12.71
CA ILE A 283 -2.93 -6.56 -13.73
C ILE A 283 -2.49 -7.06 -15.11
N ASP A 284 -2.88 -6.34 -16.16
CA ASP A 284 -2.24 -6.54 -17.46
C ASP A 284 -0.76 -6.13 -17.35
N PRO A 285 0.21 -7.02 -17.66
CA PRO A 285 1.59 -6.74 -17.33
C PRO A 285 2.15 -5.52 -18.05
N ILE A 286 2.99 -4.76 -17.34
CA ILE A 286 3.66 -3.56 -17.85
C ILE A 286 5.13 -3.58 -17.42
N LEU A 287 6.03 -3.10 -18.27
CA LEU A 287 7.45 -2.91 -17.94
C LEU A 287 7.64 -1.49 -17.40
N ALA A 288 8.26 -1.35 -16.23
CA ALA A 288 8.58 -0.06 -15.65
C ALA A 288 10.00 -0.07 -15.08
N LYS A 289 10.82 0.95 -15.37
CA LYS A 289 12.16 1.08 -14.77
C LYS A 289 12.10 1.56 -13.33
N ASP A 290 11.09 2.37 -13.04
CA ASP A 290 10.81 2.92 -11.73
C ASP A 290 9.35 2.72 -11.35
N ILE A 291 9.10 2.56 -10.06
CA ILE A 291 7.75 2.59 -9.48
C ILE A 291 7.82 3.54 -8.29
N LEU A 292 7.03 4.60 -8.31
CA LEU A 292 6.76 5.39 -7.12
C LEU A 292 5.69 4.65 -6.31
N ILE A 293 6.12 3.95 -5.25
CA ILE A 293 5.23 3.20 -4.36
C ILE A 293 4.86 4.06 -3.16
N GLY A 294 3.57 4.32 -3.00
CA GLY A 294 3.00 5.03 -1.85
C GLY A 294 2.91 4.15 -0.61
N MET A 295 2.72 4.78 0.56
CA MET A 295 2.46 4.03 1.79
C MET A 295 1.27 3.10 1.61
N ALA A 296 1.36 1.92 2.20
CA ALA A 296 0.35 0.87 2.17
C ALA A 296 0.14 0.12 0.84
N GLU A 297 0.62 0.66 -0.28
CA GLU A 297 0.53 0.00 -1.59
C GLU A 297 1.39 -1.27 -1.63
N THR A 298 0.94 -2.24 -2.43
CA THR A 298 1.72 -3.43 -2.76
C THR A 298 1.86 -3.63 -4.25
N TYR A 299 3.03 -4.08 -4.69
CA TYR A 299 3.30 -4.44 -6.08
C TYR A 299 4.04 -5.75 -6.16
N ASP A 300 3.65 -6.59 -7.13
CA ASP A 300 4.46 -7.72 -7.52
C ASP A 300 5.11 -7.45 -8.87
N VAL A 301 6.42 -7.67 -8.92
CA VAL A 301 7.21 -7.54 -10.15
C VAL A 301 7.97 -8.83 -10.44
N ILE A 302 8.17 -9.11 -11.73
CA ILE A 302 9.06 -10.16 -12.21
C ILE A 302 10.34 -9.52 -12.71
N PHE A 303 11.45 -9.93 -12.12
CA PHE A 303 12.79 -9.60 -12.58
C PHE A 303 13.46 -10.85 -13.16
N GLU A 304 13.79 -10.81 -14.44
CA GLU A 304 14.61 -11.84 -15.08
C GLU A 304 16.07 -11.43 -15.00
N VAL A 305 16.89 -12.21 -14.29
CA VAL A 305 18.29 -11.87 -14.02
C VAL A 305 19.08 -11.83 -15.35
N PRO A 306 19.55 -10.66 -15.83
CA PRO A 306 20.08 -10.56 -17.20
C PRO A 306 21.43 -11.27 -17.39
N GLN A 307 22.30 -11.19 -16.38
CA GLN A 307 23.65 -11.74 -16.39
C GLN A 307 23.98 -12.33 -15.03
N GLN A 308 25.05 -13.13 -14.94
CA GLN A 308 25.52 -13.70 -13.68
C GLN A 308 26.23 -12.64 -12.81
N LYS A 309 25.43 -11.71 -12.29
CA LYS A 309 25.81 -10.57 -11.46
C LYS A 309 24.83 -10.43 -10.29
N ASN A 310 25.12 -9.52 -9.38
CA ASN A 310 24.29 -9.23 -8.22
C ASN A 310 23.69 -7.82 -8.36
N TYR A 311 22.41 -7.74 -8.71
CA TYR A 311 21.72 -6.50 -9.02
C TYR A 311 21.15 -5.88 -7.77
N GLU A 312 21.38 -4.57 -7.61
CA GLU A 312 20.78 -3.79 -6.55
C GLU A 312 19.32 -3.50 -6.87
N PHE A 313 18.42 -3.94 -5.99
CA PHE A 313 17.10 -3.35 -5.84
C PHE A 313 17.22 -2.20 -4.84
N ARG A 314 16.95 -0.98 -5.28
CA ARG A 314 17.05 0.22 -4.44
C ARG A 314 15.66 0.82 -4.23
N ALA A 315 15.35 1.14 -2.98
CA ALA A 315 14.20 1.94 -2.58
C ALA A 315 14.72 3.30 -2.09
N THR A 316 14.54 4.36 -2.87
CA THR A 316 14.95 5.73 -2.55
C THR A 316 13.74 6.53 -2.10
N ALA A 317 13.81 7.19 -0.95
CA ALA A 317 12.73 8.05 -0.48
C ALA A 317 12.46 9.18 -1.50
N GLN A 318 11.18 9.51 -1.73
CA GLN A 318 10.78 10.51 -2.72
C GLN A 318 11.39 11.89 -2.44
N ASP A 319 11.59 12.24 -1.17
CA ASP A 319 12.22 13.48 -0.72
C ASP A 319 13.75 13.51 -0.93
N GLY A 320 14.36 12.41 -1.39
CA GLY A 320 15.79 12.28 -1.64
C GLY A 320 16.66 12.20 -0.39
N THR A 321 16.09 12.11 0.81
CA THR A 321 16.85 12.13 2.07
C THR A 321 17.61 10.84 2.37
N GLY A 322 17.28 9.75 1.68
CA GLY A 322 17.99 8.49 1.81
C GLY A 322 17.41 7.34 0.99
N ALA A 323 18.01 6.17 1.16
CA ALA A 323 17.61 4.94 0.48
C ALA A 323 17.95 3.70 1.29
N ALA A 324 17.34 2.59 0.90
CA ALA A 324 17.69 1.23 1.32
C ALA A 324 17.93 0.34 0.10
N SER A 325 18.80 -0.65 0.26
CA SER A 325 19.21 -1.52 -0.83
C SER A 325 19.09 -3.00 -0.45
N THR A 326 18.71 -3.81 -1.41
CA THR A 326 18.81 -5.27 -1.29
C THR A 326 19.29 -5.89 -2.59
N TRP A 327 19.94 -7.05 -2.52
CA TRP A 327 20.71 -7.59 -3.64
C TRP A 327 20.11 -8.90 -4.18
N ILE A 328 19.96 -8.97 -5.51
CA ILE A 328 19.35 -10.09 -6.23
C ILE A 328 20.35 -10.66 -7.24
N GLY A 329 20.65 -11.94 -7.11
CA GLY A 329 21.59 -12.63 -7.99
C GLY A 329 22.88 -13.02 -7.27
N LYS A 330 23.95 -13.20 -8.03
CA LYS A 330 25.25 -13.64 -7.53
C LYS A 330 26.37 -13.24 -8.48
N GLY A 331 27.43 -12.65 -7.95
CA GLY A 331 28.59 -12.19 -8.72
C GLY A 331 28.90 -10.72 -8.43
N ASP A 332 29.50 -10.05 -9.40
CA ASP A 332 29.83 -8.62 -9.30
C ASP A 332 28.58 -7.78 -9.07
N LYS A 333 28.68 -6.79 -8.19
CA LYS A 333 27.58 -5.88 -7.84
C LYS A 333 27.29 -4.93 -9.01
N VAL A 334 26.01 -4.79 -9.35
CA VAL A 334 25.48 -3.80 -10.29
C VAL A 334 24.60 -2.86 -9.48
N SER A 335 25.10 -1.64 -9.25
CA SER A 335 24.38 -0.63 -8.47
C SER A 335 23.41 0.18 -9.30
N VAL A 336 22.33 0.60 -8.65
CA VAL A 336 21.40 1.60 -9.19
C VAL A 336 22.07 2.97 -9.15
N PRO A 337 21.98 3.79 -10.22
CA PRO A 337 22.44 5.18 -10.19
C PRO A 337 21.72 6.01 -9.13
N ASP A 338 22.39 7.03 -8.60
CA ASP A 338 21.75 7.96 -7.67
C ASP A 338 20.73 8.83 -8.42
N ARG A 339 19.60 9.10 -7.77
CA ARG A 339 18.58 10.00 -8.28
C ARG A 339 19.00 11.46 -8.13
N PRO A 340 18.61 12.35 -9.05
CA PRO A 340 18.80 13.79 -8.86
C PRO A 340 18.18 14.25 -7.54
N ALA A 341 18.84 15.20 -6.88
CA ALA A 341 18.29 15.82 -5.68
C ALA A 341 16.99 16.59 -6.01
N VAL A 342 16.08 16.63 -5.04
CA VAL A 342 14.85 17.42 -5.14
C VAL A 342 15.18 18.90 -5.27
N ASP A 343 14.52 19.59 -6.20
CA ASP A 343 14.62 21.04 -6.31
C ASP A 343 13.75 21.73 -5.25
N LEU A 344 14.39 22.12 -4.15
CA LEU A 344 13.75 22.81 -3.02
C LEU A 344 13.24 24.23 -3.36
N TYR A 345 13.66 24.80 -4.49
CA TYR A 345 13.35 26.17 -4.89
C TYR A 345 12.40 26.27 -6.10
N ALA A 346 11.99 25.13 -6.67
CA ALA A 346 10.96 25.08 -7.70
C ALA A 346 9.61 25.62 -7.19
N SER A 347 8.86 26.32 -8.05
CA SER A 347 7.52 26.82 -7.72
C SER A 347 6.48 25.70 -7.77
N MET A 348 5.57 25.67 -6.79
CA MET A 348 4.43 24.74 -6.75
C MET A 348 3.52 24.85 -8.00
N ASP A 349 3.47 26.03 -8.65
CA ASP A 349 2.69 26.26 -9.88
C ASP A 349 3.10 25.38 -11.07
N HIS A 350 4.33 24.82 -11.06
CA HIS A 350 4.81 23.95 -12.14
C HIS A 350 4.33 22.49 -12.02
N MET A 351 3.73 22.08 -10.89
CA MET A 351 3.26 20.70 -10.70
C MET A 351 1.83 20.46 -11.23
N GLY A 352 1.08 21.52 -11.54
CA GLY A 352 -0.28 21.39 -12.08
C GLY A 352 -0.36 21.11 -13.58
N MET A 353 0.75 21.15 -14.31
CA MET A 353 0.75 21.17 -15.78
C MET A 353 1.85 20.34 -16.48
N ASP A 354 2.68 19.58 -15.77
CA ASP A 354 3.69 18.72 -16.42
C ASP A 354 3.62 17.26 -15.95
N HIS A 355 2.45 16.65 -16.17
CA HIS A 355 2.37 15.22 -16.43
C HIS A 355 2.20 15.04 -17.95
N GLY A 356 3.24 15.39 -18.70
CA GLY A 356 3.35 15.09 -20.11
C GLY A 356 3.70 16.28 -20.95
N SER A 357 4.92 16.25 -21.51
CA SER A 357 5.39 17.00 -22.68
C SER A 357 6.32 18.19 -22.41
N SER A 358 7.61 17.87 -22.44
CA SER A 358 8.60 18.45 -23.34
C SER A 358 9.22 19.82 -23.03
N GLY A 359 10.54 19.85 -23.22
CA GLY A 359 11.26 21.05 -23.59
C GLY A 359 10.62 21.75 -24.79
N GLY A 360 10.56 23.07 -24.68
CA GLY A 360 10.02 23.96 -25.70
C GLY A 360 9.90 25.36 -25.12
N SER A 361 10.91 26.18 -25.35
CA SER A 361 10.94 27.61 -25.06
C SER A 361 9.73 28.33 -25.66
N HIS A 362 8.98 29.10 -24.87
CA HIS A 362 8.23 30.23 -25.41
C HIS A 362 8.14 31.41 -24.44
N GLU A 363 8.47 32.57 -25.01
CA GLU A 363 8.51 33.90 -24.44
C GLU A 363 7.10 34.43 -24.07
N GLY A 364 7.06 35.15 -22.96
CA GLY A 364 6.36 36.43 -22.80
C GLY A 364 4.84 36.48 -23.01
N MET A 365 4.10 36.61 -21.90
CA MET A 365 2.82 37.35 -21.91
C MET A 365 2.71 38.27 -20.69
N ASP A 366 2.39 39.52 -21.00
CA ASP A 366 2.22 40.68 -20.11
C ASP A 366 0.87 40.60 -19.36
N HIS A 367 0.91 40.72 -18.03
CA HIS A 367 -0.26 40.83 -17.18
C HIS A 367 -0.58 42.30 -16.90
N SER A 368 -1.13 42.99 -17.89
CA SER A 368 -1.82 44.26 -17.66
C SER A 368 -3.30 44.08 -17.99
N GLN A 369 -4.16 44.46 -17.03
CA GLN A 369 -5.63 44.51 -17.08
C GLN A 369 -6.39 43.23 -16.65
N ILE A 370 -6.61 43.04 -15.33
CA ILE A 370 -7.97 42.73 -14.82
C ILE A 370 -8.18 43.47 -13.49
N ASN A 371 -9.27 44.21 -13.45
CA ASN A 371 -9.67 45.21 -12.47
C ASN A 371 -10.55 44.58 -11.37
N HIS A 372 -10.37 44.99 -10.12
CA HIS A 372 -11.20 44.57 -8.99
C HIS A 372 -12.55 45.31 -8.99
N ALA A 373 -13.67 44.62 -9.22
CA ALA A 373 -15.01 45.02 -8.74
C ALA A 373 -16.05 43.87 -8.91
N ALA A 374 -16.69 43.53 -7.77
CA ALA A 374 -17.85 42.67 -7.46
C ALA A 374 -18.96 42.44 -8.53
N PRO A 375 -19.89 41.43 -8.41
CA PRO A 375 -20.45 40.88 -7.16
C PRO A 375 -20.65 39.35 -7.04
N GLU A 376 -20.93 38.92 -5.80
CA GLU A 376 -21.40 37.57 -5.44
C GLU A 376 -22.55 37.09 -6.33
N VAL A 377 -22.42 35.85 -6.83
CA VAL A 377 -23.47 35.17 -7.59
C VAL A 377 -24.00 34.00 -6.77
N ASP A 378 -25.29 34.07 -6.47
CA ASP A 378 -26.10 33.06 -5.81
C ASP A 378 -26.22 31.79 -6.68
N HIS A 379 -25.72 30.65 -6.19
CA HIS A 379 -25.67 29.38 -6.90
C HIS A 379 -26.99 28.57 -6.90
N ALA A 380 -28.11 29.14 -6.49
CA ALA A 380 -29.36 28.38 -6.35
C ALA A 380 -30.17 28.12 -7.64
N LYS A 381 -29.73 28.55 -8.83
CA LYS A 381 -30.47 28.32 -10.08
C LYS A 381 -29.55 28.13 -11.30
N MET A 382 -28.99 26.93 -11.47
CA MET A 382 -28.58 26.44 -12.79
C MET A 382 -29.22 25.09 -13.06
N ASP A 383 -30.04 25.06 -14.11
CA ASP A 383 -30.77 23.90 -14.63
C ASP A 383 -29.84 23.14 -15.59
N HIS A 384 -29.42 21.92 -15.21
CA HIS A 384 -28.51 21.07 -16.00
C HIS A 384 -29.25 20.18 -17.01
N ALA A 385 -30.38 20.63 -17.55
CA ALA A 385 -31.23 19.82 -18.42
C ALA A 385 -31.16 20.18 -19.91
N THR A 386 -30.02 20.61 -20.45
CA THR A 386 -29.81 20.63 -21.92
C THR A 386 -28.32 20.63 -22.29
N MET A 387 -27.70 19.44 -22.33
CA MET A 387 -26.45 19.22 -23.07
C MET A 387 -26.71 18.09 -24.09
N ASP A 388 -26.78 18.48 -25.36
CA ASP A 388 -26.94 17.55 -26.48
C ASP A 388 -25.59 16.91 -26.83
N HIS A 389 -25.43 15.64 -26.47
CA HIS A 389 -24.21 14.85 -26.73
C HIS A 389 -24.15 14.24 -28.15
N SER A 390 -25.05 14.59 -29.07
CA SER A 390 -25.15 13.95 -30.39
C SER A 390 -24.06 14.33 -31.41
N LYS A 391 -23.07 15.15 -31.03
CA LYS A 391 -22.03 15.66 -31.94
C LYS A 391 -20.58 15.39 -31.52
N MET A 392 -20.32 14.43 -30.64
CA MET A 392 -18.95 13.98 -30.40
C MET A 392 -18.57 12.90 -31.42
N ASP A 393 -17.76 13.30 -32.39
CA ASP A 393 -17.15 12.43 -33.39
C ASP A 393 -16.05 11.58 -32.74
N HIS A 394 -16.31 10.29 -32.57
CA HIS A 394 -15.38 9.30 -32.03
C HIS A 394 -14.49 8.64 -33.11
N SER A 395 -14.41 9.19 -34.32
CA SER A 395 -13.73 8.55 -35.46
C SER A 395 -12.19 8.61 -35.46
N GLN A 396 -11.56 9.19 -34.43
CA GLN A 396 -10.09 9.24 -34.31
C GLN A 396 -9.54 8.44 -33.12
N HIS A 397 -9.96 7.18 -32.97
CA HIS A 397 -9.09 6.19 -32.33
C HIS A 397 -8.30 5.49 -33.45
N GLY A 398 -7.12 6.02 -33.75
CA GLY A 398 -6.19 5.41 -34.69
C GLY A 398 -5.90 3.97 -34.28
N SER A 399 -6.30 3.03 -35.13
CA SER A 399 -6.00 1.61 -35.00
C SER A 399 -4.49 1.39 -35.01
N MET A 400 -3.95 0.91 -33.90
CA MET A 400 -2.55 0.55 -33.71
C MET A 400 -2.17 -0.60 -34.68
N PRO A 401 -0.99 -0.56 -35.32
CA PRO A 401 -0.57 -1.63 -36.24
C PRO A 401 -0.48 -3.00 -35.54
N PRO A 402 -0.85 -4.11 -36.22
CA PRO A 402 -0.90 -5.45 -35.62
C PRO A 402 0.41 -5.96 -35.00
N ASP A 403 1.56 -5.43 -35.42
CA ASP A 403 2.88 -5.87 -34.95
C ASP A 403 3.29 -5.27 -33.59
N GLU A 404 2.61 -4.23 -33.11
CA GLU A 404 2.83 -3.67 -31.76
C GLU A 404 1.88 -4.24 -30.70
N ALA A 405 0.80 -4.90 -31.11
CA ALA A 405 -0.21 -5.47 -30.19
C ALA A 405 0.32 -6.59 -29.28
N ASN A 406 1.53 -7.11 -29.54
CA ASN A 406 2.15 -8.20 -28.78
C ASN A 406 3.38 -7.75 -27.95
N LYS A 407 3.75 -6.47 -27.95
CA LYS A 407 4.83 -5.97 -27.09
C LYS A 407 4.24 -5.44 -25.79
N ILE A 408 4.76 -5.93 -24.66
CA ILE A 408 4.46 -5.36 -23.35
C ILE A 408 4.93 -3.91 -23.37
N ARG A 409 4.05 -2.98 -22.98
CA ARG A 409 4.36 -1.55 -22.89
C ARG A 409 5.46 -1.31 -21.86
N GLU A 410 6.41 -0.43 -22.18
CA GLU A 410 7.48 0.00 -21.28
C GLU A 410 7.35 1.48 -20.95
N VAL A 411 7.52 1.83 -19.68
CA VAL A 411 7.39 3.18 -19.14
C VAL A 411 8.59 3.50 -18.24
N GLU A 412 8.93 4.78 -18.13
CA GLU A 412 10.07 5.20 -17.30
C GLU A 412 9.73 5.08 -15.82
N SER A 413 8.59 5.63 -15.40
CA SER A 413 8.05 5.51 -14.04
C SER A 413 6.58 5.13 -14.11
N LEU A 414 6.19 4.12 -13.34
CA LEU A 414 4.81 3.62 -13.29
C LEU A 414 3.91 4.61 -12.57
N THR A 415 2.77 4.92 -13.17
CA THR A 415 1.67 5.67 -12.51
C THR A 415 0.38 4.86 -12.46
N VAL A 416 -0.55 5.24 -11.59
CA VAL A 416 -1.85 4.55 -11.46
C VAL A 416 -2.65 4.56 -12.77
N ASP A 417 -2.53 5.63 -13.55
CA ASP A 417 -3.18 5.80 -14.86
C ASP A 417 -2.75 4.76 -15.90
N GLU A 418 -1.67 4.04 -15.62
CA GLU A 418 -1.10 3.03 -16.49
C GLU A 418 -1.55 1.61 -16.16
N LEU A 419 -2.10 1.42 -14.96
CA LEU A 419 -2.60 0.13 -14.50
C LEU A 419 -3.87 -0.24 -15.24
N ARG A 420 -3.95 -1.49 -15.71
CA ARG A 420 -5.12 -2.03 -16.40
C ARG A 420 -5.50 -3.37 -15.78
N ALA A 421 -6.77 -3.54 -15.47
CA ALA A 421 -7.29 -4.82 -14.99
C ALA A 421 -7.31 -5.86 -16.13
N GLN A 422 -7.02 -7.13 -15.79
CA GLN A 422 -7.09 -8.23 -16.77
C GLN A 422 -8.53 -8.56 -17.21
N THR A 423 -9.52 -8.15 -16.42
CA THR A 423 -10.93 -8.37 -16.69
C THR A 423 -11.71 -7.05 -16.65
N PRO A 424 -12.77 -6.89 -17.45
CA PRO A 424 -13.60 -5.69 -17.40
C PRO A 424 -14.12 -5.42 -15.99
N THR A 425 -13.86 -4.21 -15.49
CA THR A 425 -14.38 -3.70 -14.21
C THR A 425 -15.68 -2.91 -14.37
N ALA A 426 -16.12 -2.71 -15.62
CA ALA A 426 -17.38 -2.03 -15.91
C ALA A 426 -18.57 -2.84 -15.35
N PHE A 427 -19.48 -2.14 -14.68
CA PHE A 427 -20.72 -2.75 -14.23
C PHE A 427 -21.53 -3.31 -15.41
N PRO A 428 -22.27 -4.43 -15.21
CA PRO A 428 -23.18 -4.95 -16.23
C PRO A 428 -24.15 -3.88 -16.72
N LYS A 429 -24.51 -3.93 -18.01
CA LYS A 429 -25.53 -3.04 -18.57
C LYS A 429 -26.85 -3.24 -17.83
N GLY A 430 -27.47 -2.13 -17.38
CA GLY A 430 -28.72 -2.15 -16.64
C GLY A 430 -28.57 -2.38 -15.12
N THR A 431 -27.35 -2.35 -14.59
CA THR A 431 -27.13 -2.27 -13.13
C THR A 431 -27.92 -1.09 -12.57
N ALA A 432 -28.78 -1.36 -11.59
CA ALA A 432 -29.53 -0.31 -10.89
C ALA A 432 -28.58 0.53 -10.05
N PHE A 433 -28.65 1.84 -10.21
CA PHE A 433 -27.95 2.79 -9.36
C PHE A 433 -28.89 3.27 -8.26
N TYR A 434 -28.35 3.43 -7.06
CA TYR A 434 -29.05 4.01 -5.93
C TYR A 434 -28.27 5.23 -5.47
N ASP A 435 -28.92 6.38 -5.44
CA ASP A 435 -28.31 7.59 -4.91
C ASP A 435 -28.42 7.58 -3.38
N VAL A 436 -27.27 7.52 -2.71
CA VAL A 436 -27.19 7.74 -1.27
C VAL A 436 -26.72 9.16 -1.03
N LYS A 437 -27.64 10.05 -0.64
CA LYS A 437 -27.30 11.43 -0.30
C LYS A 437 -26.68 11.47 1.10
N LEU A 438 -25.40 11.84 1.18
CA LEU A 438 -24.68 12.15 2.40
C LEU A 438 -24.33 13.64 2.39
N VAL A 439 -24.99 14.43 3.24
CA VAL A 439 -24.69 15.86 3.42
C VAL A 439 -23.79 15.99 4.64
N LEU A 440 -22.50 16.23 4.41
CA LEU A 440 -21.59 16.64 5.47
C LEU A 440 -21.84 18.13 5.75
N ASP A 441 -22.16 18.45 6.99
CA ASP A 441 -22.35 19.81 7.47
C ASP A 441 -21.59 19.98 8.79
N GLY A 442 -21.22 21.20 9.16
CA GLY A 442 -20.37 21.40 10.32
C GLY A 442 -20.38 22.82 10.84
N ASP A 443 -20.15 22.93 12.15
CA ASP A 443 -19.91 24.20 12.83
C ASP A 443 -18.44 24.25 13.23
N MET A 444 -17.66 25.03 12.49
CA MET A 444 -16.21 25.17 12.70
C MET A 444 -15.86 25.96 13.97
N GLU A 445 -16.78 26.76 14.51
CA GLU A 445 -16.56 27.44 15.80
C GLU A 445 -16.69 26.45 16.96
N ARG A 446 -17.55 25.44 16.80
CA ARG A 446 -17.85 24.44 17.83
C ARG A 446 -17.19 23.09 17.59
N TYR A 447 -16.48 22.93 16.47
CA TYR A 447 -15.88 21.66 16.04
C TYR A 447 -16.90 20.51 15.99
N ILE A 448 -18.14 20.79 15.58
CA ILE A 448 -19.22 19.81 15.46
C ILE A 448 -19.39 19.40 14.01
N TRP A 449 -19.42 18.11 13.74
CA TRP A 449 -19.70 17.53 12.43
C TRP A 449 -21.05 16.83 12.41
N HIS A 450 -21.80 17.03 11.33
CA HIS A 450 -23.10 16.42 11.08
C HIS A 450 -23.08 15.68 9.75
N ILE A 451 -23.72 14.51 9.72
CA ILE A 451 -24.08 13.84 8.46
C ILE A 451 -25.59 13.83 8.36
N ASN A 452 -26.13 14.39 7.26
CA ASN A 452 -27.57 14.52 7.03
C ASN A 452 -28.31 15.19 8.19
N GLY A 453 -27.71 16.26 8.75
CA GLY A 453 -28.26 17.03 9.86
C GLY A 453 -28.25 16.32 11.22
N LYS A 454 -27.58 15.17 11.34
CA LYS A 454 -27.37 14.46 12.61
C LYS A 454 -25.93 14.57 13.06
N THR A 455 -25.70 14.99 14.29
CA THR A 455 -24.38 15.01 14.93
C THR A 455 -23.79 13.60 15.00
N MET A 456 -22.51 13.45 14.65
CA MET A 456 -21.83 12.14 14.71
C MET A 456 -21.54 11.67 16.14
N ALA A 457 -21.46 12.60 17.11
CA ALA A 457 -21.39 12.31 18.53
C ALA A 457 -22.07 13.43 19.34
N GLU A 458 -22.87 13.06 20.36
CA GLU A 458 -23.32 13.97 21.41
C GLU A 458 -22.40 13.79 22.62
N ASP A 459 -21.38 14.62 22.77
CA ASP A 459 -20.57 14.59 23.99
C ASP A 459 -21.32 15.33 25.10
N ARG A 460 -21.86 14.60 26.08
CA ARG A 460 -22.69 15.16 27.16
C ARG A 460 -21.90 15.88 28.25
N THR A 461 -20.57 15.93 28.13
CA THR A 461 -19.70 16.47 29.19
C THR A 461 -18.48 17.15 28.60
N ILE A 462 -18.50 18.48 28.56
CA ILE A 462 -17.29 19.29 28.37
C ILE A 462 -16.58 19.34 29.74
N VAL A 463 -15.50 18.56 29.89
CA VAL A 463 -14.63 18.69 31.07
C VAL A 463 -13.72 19.90 30.87
N ILE A 464 -14.05 21.00 31.52
CA ILE A 464 -13.18 22.18 31.61
C ILE A 464 -12.06 21.83 32.61
N LYS A 465 -10.81 21.75 32.14
CA LYS A 465 -9.62 21.65 33.00
C LYS A 465 -9.18 23.03 33.48
#